data_AF-A0AA96JI38-F1
#
_entry.id   AF-A0AA96JI38-F1
#
_cell.length_a   1.000
_cell.length_b   1.000
_cell.length_c   1.000
_cell.angle_alpha   90.00
_cell.angle_beta   90.00
_cell.angle_gamma   90.00
#
_symmetry.space_group_name_H-M   'P 1'
#
loop_
_entity.id
_entity.type
_entity.pdbx_description
1 polymer ?
#
loop_
_entity_poly.entity_id
_entity_poly.type
_entity_poly.pdbx_seq_one_letter_code
_entity_poly.pdbx_strand_id
1 'polypeptide(L)'
;MRATASAAPAPVLRIGDQGPEVKELQLRLGQLLLYTGDADGVYGKQVEDAVRNYQWSRGITADEPGVYGEATRAHLEAETSQP
;
A
#
# COMPACT_ATOMS: atom_id res chain seq x y z
N MET A 1 14.59 -10.92 -27.58
CA MET A 1 14.18 -9.52 -27.35
C MET A 1 13.23 -9.52 -26.16
N ARG A 2 13.61 -8.94 -25.01
CA ARG A 2 12.66 -8.71 -23.91
C ARG A 2 12.03 -7.33 -24.14
N ALA A 3 10.72 -7.30 -24.40
CA ALA A 3 9.98 -6.06 -24.44
C ALA A 3 9.98 -5.46 -23.02
N THR A 4 10.64 -4.31 -22.85
CA THR A 4 10.44 -3.48 -21.67
C THR A 4 9.08 -2.81 -21.84
N ALA A 5 8.03 -3.41 -21.29
CA ALA A 5 6.77 -2.71 -21.12
C ALA A 5 7.07 -1.46 -20.27
N SER A 6 6.82 -0.28 -20.81
CA SER A 6 6.84 0.96 -20.05
C SER A 6 5.73 0.83 -19.00
N ALA A 7 6.09 0.43 -17.78
CA ALA A 7 5.14 0.35 -16.68
C ALA A 7 4.61 1.76 -16.44
N ALA A 8 3.31 1.95 -16.58
CA ALA A 8 2.66 3.16 -16.10
C ALA A 8 3.00 3.33 -14.61
N PRO A 9 3.12 4.56 -14.10
CA PRO A 9 3.35 4.78 -12.69
C PRO A 9 2.27 4.06 -11.88
N ALA A 10 2.67 3.38 -10.81
CA ALA A 10 1.74 2.65 -9.96
C ALA A 10 0.69 3.62 -9.38
N PRO A 11 -0.57 3.19 -9.23
CA PRO A 11 -1.62 4.07 -8.74
C PRO A 11 -1.35 4.47 -7.28
N VAL A 12 -1.63 5.74 -6.98
CA VAL A 12 -1.68 6.27 -5.61
C VAL A 12 -3.02 5.89 -5.01
N LEU A 13 -3.02 5.13 -3.91
CA LEU A 13 -4.25 4.69 -3.26
C LEU A 13 -4.58 5.52 -2.02
N ARG A 14 -5.86 5.84 -1.83
CA ARG A 14 -6.39 6.62 -0.71
C ARG A 14 -7.82 6.20 -0.38
N ILE A 15 -8.39 6.78 0.68
CA ILE A 15 -9.78 6.51 1.07
C ILE A 15 -10.75 6.63 -0.11
N GLY A 16 -11.61 5.62 -0.25
CA GLY A 16 -12.62 5.51 -1.30
C GLY A 16 -12.18 4.70 -2.51
N ASP A 17 -10.87 4.49 -2.70
CA ASP A 17 -10.35 3.63 -3.75
C ASP A 17 -10.71 2.17 -3.50
N GLN A 18 -10.90 1.43 -4.59
CA GLN A 18 -11.26 0.02 -4.56
C GLN A 18 -10.56 -0.74 -5.68
N GLY A 19 -10.24 -2.02 -5.45
CA GLY A 19 -9.71 -2.88 -6.49
C GLY A 19 -8.58 -3.80 -6.03
N PRO A 20 -7.96 -4.52 -7.00
CA PRO A 20 -6.92 -5.50 -6.70
C PRO A 20 -5.67 -4.87 -6.06
N GLU A 21 -5.34 -3.62 -6.37
CA GLU A 21 -4.19 -2.91 -5.80
C GLU A 21 -4.41 -2.57 -4.32
N VAL A 22 -5.66 -2.26 -3.93
CA VAL A 22 -6.03 -2.07 -2.52
C VAL A 22 -5.97 -3.39 -1.76
N LYS A 23 -6.42 -4.48 -2.41
CA LYS A 23 -6.34 -5.82 -1.83
C LYS A 23 -4.90 -6.26 -1.59
N GLU A 24 -4.01 -6.01 -2.56
CA GLU A 24 -2.58 -6.27 -2.39
C GLU A 24 -2.01 -5.47 -1.22
N LEU A 25 -2.32 -4.17 -1.13
CA LEU A 25 -1.92 -3.33 0.00
C LEU A 25 -2.39 -3.91 1.35
N GLN A 26 -3.66 -4.28 1.47
CA GLN A 26 -4.22 -4.90 2.67
C GLN A 26 -3.47 -6.17 3.06
N LEU A 27 -3.18 -7.06 2.10
CA LEU A 27 -2.44 -8.31 2.34
C LEU A 27 -1.01 -8.04 2.82
N ARG A 28 -0.32 -7.07 2.22
CA ARG A 28 1.04 -6.68 2.64
C ARG A 28 1.06 -6.06 4.03
N LEU A 29 0.13 -5.16 4.35
CA LEU A 29 -0.01 -4.62 5.70
C LEU A 29 -0.32 -5.73 6.73
N GLY A 30 -1.06 -6.77 6.32
CA GLY A 30 -1.31 -7.96 7.12
C GLY A 30 -0.06 -8.77 7.45
N GLN A 31 0.90 -8.89 6.52
CA GLN A 31 2.19 -9.54 6.78
C GLN A 31 2.97 -8.85 7.91
N LEU A 32 2.80 -7.54 8.07
CA LEU A 32 3.43 -6.73 9.12
C LEU A 32 2.58 -6.61 10.40
N LEU A 33 1.44 -7.30 10.47
CA LEU A 33 0.46 -7.20 11.56
C LEU A 33 -0.08 -5.77 11.78
N LEU A 34 -0.04 -4.93 10.74
CA LEU A 34 -0.54 -3.55 10.77
C LEU A 34 -2.00 -3.45 10.32
N TYR A 35 -2.51 -4.47 9.64
CA TYR A 35 -3.89 -4.59 9.22
C TYR A 35 -4.42 -6.00 9.51
N THR A 36 -5.50 -6.09 10.28
CA THR A 36 -6.12 -7.37 10.68
C THR A 36 -7.55 -7.53 10.15
N GLY A 37 -7.97 -6.67 9.24
CA GLY A 37 -9.26 -6.77 8.56
C GLY A 37 -9.19 -7.70 7.34
N ASP A 38 -10.33 -7.88 6.69
CA ASP A 38 -10.42 -8.67 5.47
C ASP A 38 -9.75 -7.94 4.30
N ALA A 39 -9.02 -8.67 3.47
CA ALA A 39 -8.47 -8.15 2.22
C ALA A 39 -9.55 -8.10 1.12
N ASP A 40 -10.54 -7.25 1.32
CA ASP A 40 -11.74 -7.08 0.48
C ASP A 40 -11.51 -6.14 -0.72
N GLY A 41 -10.37 -5.46 -0.77
CA GLY A 41 -10.04 -4.50 -1.80
C GLY A 41 -10.70 -3.13 -1.62
N VAL A 42 -11.16 -2.77 -0.42
CA VAL A 42 -11.75 -1.46 -0.12
C VAL A 42 -10.84 -0.61 0.76
N TYR A 43 -10.48 0.58 0.28
CA TYR A 43 -9.63 1.50 1.04
C TYR A 43 -10.50 2.31 2.00
N GLY A 44 -10.84 1.69 3.12
CA GLY A 44 -11.57 2.32 4.22
C GLY A 44 -10.64 2.96 5.26
N LYS A 45 -11.26 3.49 6.32
CA LYS A 45 -10.54 4.12 7.44
C LYS A 45 -9.49 3.20 8.10
N GLN A 46 -9.79 1.91 8.22
CA GLN A 46 -8.84 0.96 8.80
C GLN A 46 -7.57 0.78 7.96
N VAL A 47 -7.70 0.82 6.63
CA VAL A 47 -6.55 0.76 5.71
C VAL A 47 -5.75 2.06 5.79
N GLU A 48 -6.43 3.21 5.82
CA GLU A 48 -5.78 4.52 6.03
C GLU A 48 -4.98 4.56 7.33
N ASP A 49 -5.58 4.15 8.44
CA ASP A 49 -4.92 4.12 9.76
C ASP A 49 -3.70 3.17 9.73
N ALA A 50 -3.81 2.01 9.07
CA ALA A 50 -2.70 1.06 8.92
C ALA A 50 -1.55 1.65 8.07
N VAL A 51 -1.86 2.33 6.96
CA VAL A 51 -0.86 3.02 6.13
C VAL A 51 -0.19 4.15 6.89
N ARG A 52 -0.96 4.95 7.63
CA ARG A 52 -0.40 6.03 8.47
C ARG A 52 0.53 5.48 9.55
N ASN A 53 0.14 4.40 10.22
CA ASN A 53 0.98 3.73 11.21
C ASN A 53 2.26 3.17 10.60
N TYR A 54 2.15 2.55 9.42
CA TYR A 54 3.30 2.06 8.66
C TYR A 54 4.28 3.20 8.35
N GLN A 55 3.79 4.28 7.70
CA GLN A 55 4.57 5.46 7.35
C GLN A 55 5.29 6.05 8.56
N TRP A 56 4.55 6.27 9.66
CA TRP A 56 5.12 6.80 10.89
C TRP A 56 6.21 5.88 11.47
N SER A 57 5.96 4.58 11.52
CA SER A 57 6.93 3.60 12.05
C SER A 57 8.19 3.42 11.21
N ARG A 58 8.18 3.86 9.93
CA ARG A 58 9.31 3.80 9.00
C ARG A 58 9.90 5.18 8.68
N GLY A 59 9.36 6.26 9.27
CA GLY A 59 9.81 7.62 9.03
C GLY A 59 9.54 8.13 7.61
N ILE A 60 8.52 7.61 6.93
CA ILE A 60 8.16 8.00 5.56
C ILE A 60 7.34 9.30 5.63
N THR A 61 7.90 10.39 5.10
CA THR A 61 7.28 11.73 5.08
C THR A 61 7.07 12.30 3.69
N ALA A 62 7.49 11.58 2.64
CA ALA A 62 7.36 12.01 1.25
C ALA A 62 5.94 11.90 0.71
N ASP A 63 5.11 11.03 1.31
CA ASP A 63 3.69 10.87 0.98
C ASP A 63 2.80 11.49 2.07
N GLU A 64 1.57 11.84 1.71
CA GLU A 64 0.56 12.32 2.65
C GLU A 64 0.18 11.21 3.68
N PRO A 65 -0.04 11.55 4.96
CA PRO A 65 -0.35 10.55 6.00
C PRO A 65 -1.60 9.72 5.72
N GLY A 66 -1.41 8.42 5.51
CA GLY A 66 -2.49 7.47 5.18
C GLY A 66 -2.75 7.33 3.67
N VAL A 67 -1.95 7.97 2.81
CA VAL A 67 -1.97 7.79 1.35
C VAL A 67 -0.85 6.83 0.93
N TYR A 68 -1.21 5.76 0.21
CA TYR A 68 -0.25 4.79 -0.31
C TYR A 68 0.33 5.29 -1.65
N GLY A 69 1.24 6.27 -1.53
CA GLY A 69 1.99 6.86 -2.64
C GLY A 69 3.26 6.06 -3.00
N GLU A 70 4.08 6.62 -3.89
CA GLU A 70 5.26 5.95 -4.45
C GLU A 70 6.28 5.56 -3.37
N ALA A 71 6.59 6.45 -2.44
CA ALA A 71 7.59 6.19 -1.41
C ALA A 71 7.11 5.12 -0.43
N THR A 72 5.85 5.22 0.01
CA THR A 72 5.22 4.25 0.92
C THR A 72 5.14 2.87 0.26
N ARG A 73 4.78 2.84 -1.03
CA ARG A 73 4.73 1.62 -1.84
C ARG A 73 6.09 0.96 -1.95
N ALA A 74 7.11 1.70 -2.37
CA ALA A 74 8.46 1.16 -2.53
C ALA A 74 8.99 0.55 -1.22
N HIS A 75 8.79 1.24 -0.09
CA HIS A 75 9.18 0.72 1.20
C HIS A 75 8.40 -0.54 1.59
N LEU A 76 7.06 -0.52 1.49
CA LEU A 76 6.22 -1.66 1.90
C LEU A 76 6.50 -2.91 1.05
N GLU A 77 6.65 -2.73 -0.26
CA GLU A 77 6.94 -3.82 -1.19
C GLU A 77 8.35 -4.40 -0.99
N ALA A 78 9.31 -3.61 -0.52
CA ALA A 78 10.66 -4.10 -0.21
C ALA A 78 10.73 -4.91 1.10
N GLU A 79 9.83 -4.63 2.06
CA GLU A 79 9.78 -5.32 3.36
C GLU A 79 8.87 -6.56 3.36
N THR A 80 7.96 -6.65 2.39
CA THR A 80 6.95 -7.72 2.30
C THR A 80 7.12 -8.57 1.05
N SER A 81 6.68 -9.82 1.12
CA SER A 81 6.61 -10.66 -0.09
C SER A 81 5.38 -10.29 -0.92
N GLN A 82 5.43 -10.51 -2.24
CA GLN A 82 4.23 -10.48 -3.05
C GLN A 82 3.21 -11.50 -2.49
N PRO A 83 1.99 -11.06 -2.14
CA PRO A 83 0.97 -11.93 -1.58
C PRO A 83 0.34 -12.88 -2.61
#